data_AF-A0A7W1UHK5-F1
#
_entry.id   AF-A0A7W1UHK5-F1
#
_cell.length_a   1.000
_cell.length_b   1.000
_cell.length_c   1.000
_cell.angle_alpha   90.00
_cell.angle_beta   90.00
_cell.angle_gamma   90.00
#
_symmetry.space_group_name_H-M   'P 1'
#
loop_
_entity.id
_entity.type
_entity.pdbx_description
1 polymer ?
#
loop_
_entity_poly.entity_id
_entity_poly.type
_entity_poly.pdbx_seq_one_letter_code
_entity_poly.pdbx_strand_id
1 'polypeptide(L)'
;GYVAGPTFMEYEASLYIAGARCTHVLANSGEKYAPPMEELSLLVDAIRSGFQKAARRGGESHTAVFVCNPNSPTGRVVTARSLRTLYRKIEEAGLWMVVDEAFIDFCPSHSLIKEISNARRLLILRSFTKFYGMPGIRLGYLVGAPETVATIRRLLPPWSVSHFAQVAGVAAVGDARYRQRSVKFMHQERPRFMRQLRAVSGLRVIPTSANFVMVELPSTCVTAGLVSRLARQGILVRDCQTFSGMTQPALRLAIRHPRDNNGVVHALKKALREGCD
;
A
#
# COMPACT_ATOMS: atom_id res chain seq x y z
N GLY A 1 3.14 3.73 17.34
CA GLY A 1 2.34 3.20 16.24
C GLY A 1 2.98 1.94 15.71
N TYR A 2 2.16 1.01 15.23
CA TYR A 2 2.62 -0.22 14.58
C TYR A 2 2.35 -0.13 13.09
N VAL A 3 3.32 -0.53 12.28
CA VAL A 3 3.23 -0.44 10.81
C VAL A 3 3.43 -1.83 10.21
N ALA A 4 2.45 -2.31 9.45
CA ALA A 4 2.58 -3.55 8.69
C ALA A 4 3.45 -3.31 7.44
N GLY A 5 4.70 -3.76 7.47
CA GLY A 5 5.72 -3.52 6.45
C GLY A 5 6.15 -4.77 5.68
N PRO A 6 7.05 -4.67 4.69
CA PRO A 6 7.59 -3.43 4.12
C PRO A 6 6.47 -2.63 3.42
N THR A 7 6.39 -1.33 3.69
CA THR A 7 5.27 -0.51 3.23
C THR A 7 5.65 0.96 2.98
N PHE A 8 4.69 1.77 2.56
CA PHE A 8 4.86 3.19 2.28
C PHE A 8 5.46 3.95 3.48
N MET A 9 6.60 4.61 3.24
CA MET A 9 7.45 5.20 4.29
C MET A 9 6.78 6.37 5.03
N GLU A 10 5.79 7.02 4.41
CA GLU A 10 5.10 8.17 5.02
C GLU A 10 4.36 7.81 6.33
N TYR A 11 4.00 6.54 6.56
CA TYR A 11 3.38 6.18 7.84
C TYR A 11 4.38 6.32 9.00
N GLU A 12 5.61 5.85 8.80
CA GLU A 12 6.69 5.98 9.77
C GLU A 12 7.10 7.44 9.94
N ALA A 13 7.24 8.19 8.84
CA ALA A 13 7.54 9.61 8.88
C ALA A 13 6.45 10.40 9.63
N SER A 14 5.17 10.11 9.40
CA SER A 14 4.04 10.75 10.08
C SER A 14 4.04 10.45 11.58
N LEU A 15 4.35 9.21 11.97
CA LEU A 15 4.50 8.83 13.38
C LEU A 15 5.65 9.61 14.03
N TYR A 16 6.79 9.70 13.35
CA TYR A 16 7.95 10.44 13.85
C TYR A 16 7.66 11.93 14.04
N ILE A 17 7.02 12.57 13.05
CA ILE A 17 6.60 13.99 13.12
C ILE A 17 5.64 14.23 14.30
N ALA A 18 4.78 13.25 14.60
CA ALA A 18 3.87 13.30 15.74
C ALA A 18 4.54 12.97 17.10
N GLY A 19 5.87 12.78 17.15
CA GLY A 19 6.60 12.39 18.36
C GLY A 19 6.32 10.95 18.81
N ALA A 20 5.71 10.13 17.96
CA ALA A 20 5.38 8.74 18.27
C ALA A 20 6.49 7.78 17.85
N ARG A 21 6.73 6.75 18.66
CA ARG A 21 7.61 5.63 18.28
C ARG A 21 6.93 4.78 17.19
N CYS A 22 7.71 4.35 16.19
CA CYS A 22 7.28 3.40 15.16
C CYS A 22 7.81 2.00 15.50
N THR A 23 6.99 0.98 15.28
CA THR A 23 7.42 -0.43 15.35
C THR A 23 6.86 -1.16 14.13
N HIS A 24 7.75 -1.73 13.33
CA HIS A 24 7.35 -2.48 12.13
C HIS A 24 7.01 -3.92 12.48
N VAL A 25 5.95 -4.44 11.85
CA VAL A 25 5.65 -5.86 11.76
C VAL A 25 5.84 -6.25 10.29
N LEU A 26 6.92 -6.99 10.01
CA LEU A 26 7.41 -7.18 8.63
C LEU A 26 6.93 -8.50 8.03
N ALA A 27 6.43 -8.41 6.80
CA ALA A 27 6.13 -9.56 5.96
C ALA A 27 7.41 -10.30 5.52
N ASN A 28 7.33 -11.61 5.42
CA ASN A 28 8.45 -12.45 5.00
C ASN A 28 8.51 -12.59 3.47
N SER A 29 9.71 -12.41 2.91
CA SER A 29 10.02 -12.66 1.50
C SER A 29 9.76 -14.14 1.10
N GLY A 30 10.00 -15.09 2.00
CA GLY A 30 9.69 -16.52 1.81
C GLY A 30 8.20 -16.77 1.51
N GLU A 31 7.32 -15.96 2.08
CA GLU A 31 5.87 -15.99 1.86
C GLU A 31 5.41 -15.02 0.76
N LYS A 32 6.35 -14.56 -0.08
CA LYS A 32 6.10 -13.56 -1.13
C LYS A 32 5.46 -12.30 -0.56
N TYR A 33 5.91 -11.89 0.62
CA TYR A 33 5.45 -10.73 1.35
C TYR A 33 3.92 -10.72 1.56
N ALA A 34 3.34 -11.88 1.89
CA ALA A 34 1.97 -11.91 2.42
C ALA A 34 1.86 -10.94 3.61
N PRO A 35 0.81 -10.10 3.71
CA PRO A 35 0.67 -9.19 4.83
C PRO A 35 0.68 -9.96 6.16
N PRO A 36 1.42 -9.51 7.19
CA PRO A 36 1.71 -10.28 8.40
C PRO A 36 0.53 -10.23 9.39
N MET A 37 -0.61 -10.78 8.98
CA MET A 37 -1.87 -10.66 9.69
C MET A 37 -1.90 -11.44 11.01
N GLU A 38 -1.18 -12.56 11.08
CA GLU A 38 -1.09 -13.38 12.28
C GLU A 38 -0.21 -12.69 13.32
N GLU A 39 0.95 -12.18 12.93
CA GLU A 39 1.86 -11.44 13.79
C GLU A 39 1.21 -10.16 14.31
N LEU A 40 0.48 -9.43 13.46
CA LEU A 40 -0.32 -8.27 13.90
C LEU A 40 -1.38 -8.69 14.92
N SER A 41 -2.06 -9.82 14.70
CA SER A 41 -3.05 -10.31 15.65
C SER A 41 -2.42 -10.65 17.00
N LEU A 42 -1.30 -11.39 17.00
CA LEU A 42 -0.58 -11.78 18.22
C LEU A 42 -0.06 -10.55 18.97
N LEU A 43 0.47 -9.56 18.24
CA LEU A 43 0.89 -8.29 18.78
C LEU A 43 -0.27 -7.56 19.47
N VAL A 44 -1.44 -7.48 18.83
CA VAL A 44 -2.63 -6.83 19.40
C VAL A 44 -3.10 -7.57 20.66
N ASP A 45 -3.09 -8.90 20.65
CA ASP A 45 -3.42 -9.72 21.82
C ASP A 45 -2.45 -9.47 22.98
N ALA A 46 -1.14 -9.39 22.70
CA ALA A 46 -0.12 -9.05 23.68
C ALA A 46 -0.31 -7.64 24.26
N ILE A 47 -0.56 -6.64 23.40
CA ILE A 47 -0.84 -5.26 23.82
C ILE A 47 -2.08 -5.21 24.72
N ARG A 48 -3.17 -5.87 24.33
CA ARG A 48 -4.41 -5.90 25.11
C ARG A 48 -4.16 -6.44 26.52
N SER A 49 -3.41 -7.54 26.63
CA SER A 49 -3.06 -8.15 27.91
C SER A 49 -2.19 -7.23 28.80
N GLY A 50 -1.28 -6.47 28.18
CA GLY A 50 -0.44 -5.49 28.87
C GLY A 50 -1.16 -4.19 29.20
N PHE A 51 -2.07 -3.73 28.34
CA PHE A 51 -2.88 -2.54 28.52
C PHE A 51 -3.85 -2.70 29.68
N GLN A 52 -4.47 -3.88 29.84
CA GLN A 52 -5.28 -4.19 31.03
C GLN A 52 -4.46 -4.08 32.33
N LYS A 53 -3.15 -4.35 32.29
CA LYS A 53 -2.24 -4.16 33.44
C LYS A 53 -1.84 -2.69 33.63
N ALA A 54 -1.61 -1.94 32.53
CA ALA A 54 -1.18 -0.53 32.55
C ALA A 54 -2.32 0.47 32.80
N ALA A 55 -3.55 0.19 32.37
CA ALA A 55 -4.73 1.00 32.68
C ALA A 55 -5.01 1.07 34.20
N ARG A 56 -4.56 0.07 34.96
CA ARG A 56 -4.53 0.11 36.44
C ARG A 56 -3.50 1.10 37.01
N ARG A 57 -2.61 1.65 36.18
CA ARG A 57 -1.45 2.50 36.56
C ARG A 57 -1.47 3.91 35.94
N GLY A 58 -2.58 4.32 35.32
CA GLY A 58 -2.89 5.76 35.11
C GLY A 58 -2.14 6.51 34.01
N GLY A 59 -2.00 5.94 32.80
CA GLY A 59 -1.53 6.70 31.63
C GLY A 59 -2.27 6.31 30.34
N GLU A 60 -2.76 7.30 29.59
CA GLU A 60 -3.34 7.10 28.26
C GLU A 60 -2.24 7.07 27.20
N SER A 61 -2.03 5.92 26.57
CA SER A 61 -1.18 5.78 25.37
C SER A 61 -2.07 5.54 24.16
N HIS A 62 -2.19 6.53 23.28
CA HIS A 62 -2.90 6.37 22.01
C HIS A 62 -1.99 5.71 20.99
N THR A 63 -2.30 4.47 20.63
CA THR A 63 -1.53 3.71 19.65
C THR A 63 -2.39 3.34 18.44
N ALA A 64 -1.82 3.52 17.25
CA ALA A 64 -2.44 3.17 15.97
C ALA A 64 -1.68 2.04 15.28
N VAL A 65 -2.42 1.21 14.53
CA VAL A 65 -1.93 0.14 13.66
C VAL A 65 -2.22 0.53 12.21
N PHE A 66 -1.18 0.64 11.39
CA PHE A 66 -1.25 1.00 9.98
C PHE A 66 -1.17 -0.25 9.11
N VAL A 67 -2.14 -0.41 8.20
CA VAL A 67 -2.19 -1.48 7.21
C VAL A 67 -2.45 -0.87 5.84
N CYS A 68 -1.69 -1.26 4.81
CA CYS A 68 -1.90 -0.82 3.44
C CYS A 68 -2.53 -1.95 2.61
N ASN A 69 -3.65 -1.68 1.93
CA ASN A 69 -4.44 -2.68 1.22
C ASN A 69 -5.03 -2.16 -0.11
N PRO A 70 -4.55 -2.64 -1.28
CA PRO A 70 -3.34 -3.45 -1.47
C PRO A 70 -2.07 -2.74 -1.00
N ASN A 71 -1.13 -3.50 -0.42
CA ASN A 71 0.12 -2.97 0.11
C ASN A 71 1.02 -2.39 -1.00
N SER A 72 1.79 -1.35 -0.70
CA SER A 72 2.87 -0.84 -1.55
C SER A 72 4.20 -0.99 -0.82
N PRO A 73 5.18 -1.74 -1.34
CA PRO A 73 5.40 -1.95 -2.78
C PRO A 73 4.89 -3.30 -3.33
N THR A 74 4.38 -4.19 -2.49
CA THR A 74 4.19 -5.61 -2.86
C THR A 74 2.97 -5.86 -3.76
N GLY A 75 1.94 -5.01 -3.66
CA GLY A 75 0.66 -5.17 -4.33
C GLY A 75 -0.24 -6.23 -3.71
N ARG A 76 0.20 -6.85 -2.61
CA ARG A 76 -0.50 -7.92 -1.91
C ARG A 76 -1.72 -7.34 -1.21
N VAL A 77 -2.79 -8.12 -1.19
CA VAL A 77 -4.08 -7.72 -0.63
C VAL A 77 -4.42 -8.64 0.55
N VAL A 78 -5.11 -8.09 1.54
CA VAL A 78 -5.75 -8.83 2.63
C VAL A 78 -7.25 -8.88 2.33
N THR A 79 -7.87 -10.03 2.59
CA THR A 79 -9.33 -10.14 2.43
C THR A 79 -10.05 -9.21 3.40
N ALA A 80 -11.20 -8.66 2.98
CA ALA A 80 -12.03 -7.82 3.84
C ALA A 80 -12.45 -8.56 5.13
N ARG A 81 -12.64 -9.89 5.05
CA ARG A 81 -12.91 -10.73 6.22
C ARG A 81 -11.76 -10.71 7.22
N SER A 82 -10.54 -10.97 6.78
CA SER A 82 -9.36 -10.99 7.66
C SER A 82 -9.07 -9.61 8.24
N LEU A 83 -9.21 -8.54 7.45
CA LEU A 83 -9.05 -7.17 7.95
C LEU A 83 -10.11 -6.81 9.00
N ARG A 84 -11.37 -7.20 8.80
CA ARG A 84 -12.43 -7.00 9.78
C ARG A 84 -12.16 -7.75 11.08
N THR A 85 -11.66 -8.99 11.01
CA THR A 85 -11.28 -9.73 12.20
C THR A 85 -10.16 -9.02 12.96
N LEU A 86 -9.13 -8.55 12.26
CA LEU A 86 -8.04 -7.78 12.87
C LEU A 86 -8.57 -6.47 13.47
N TYR A 87 -9.44 -5.75 12.74
CA TYR A 87 -10.07 -4.52 13.21
C TYR A 87 -10.78 -4.71 14.56
N ARG A 88 -11.60 -5.74 14.70
CA ARG A 88 -12.31 -6.02 15.96
C ARG A 88 -11.35 -6.21 17.12
N LYS A 89 -10.26 -6.96 16.93
CA LYS A 89 -9.23 -7.13 17.95
C LYS A 89 -8.55 -5.80 18.33
N ILE A 90 -8.23 -4.98 17.33
CA ILE A 90 -7.62 -3.65 17.52
C ILE A 90 -8.57 -2.75 18.32
N GLU A 91 -9.85 -2.71 17.95
CA GLU A 91 -10.88 -1.92 18.63
C GLU A 91 -11.09 -2.38 20.08
N GLU A 92 -11.18 -3.70 20.32
CA GLU A 92 -11.26 -4.29 21.66
C GLU A 92 -10.03 -3.96 22.52
N ALA A 93 -8.86 -3.79 21.90
CA ALA A 93 -7.65 -3.34 22.58
C ALA A 93 -7.58 -1.82 22.80
N GLY A 94 -8.61 -1.06 22.40
CA GLY A 94 -8.67 0.40 22.52
C GLY A 94 -7.76 1.14 21.53
N LEU A 95 -7.26 0.45 20.51
CA LEU A 95 -6.30 0.96 19.54
C LEU A 95 -7.01 1.51 18.29
N TRP A 96 -6.31 2.35 17.52
CA TRP A 96 -6.77 2.81 16.20
C TRP A 96 -6.27 1.87 15.10
N MET A 97 -7.12 1.61 14.10
CA MET A 97 -6.70 1.01 12.83
C MET A 97 -6.76 2.05 11.73
N VAL A 98 -5.64 2.25 11.03
CA VAL A 98 -5.57 3.08 9.83
C VAL A 98 -5.33 2.17 8.63
N VAL A 99 -6.25 2.18 7.68
CA VAL A 99 -6.16 1.35 6.46
C VAL A 99 -5.95 2.25 5.26
N ASP A 100 -4.78 2.18 4.64
CA ASP A 100 -4.53 2.85 3.37
C ASP A 100 -5.08 2.02 2.22
N GLU A 101 -6.14 2.52 1.59
CA GLU A 101 -6.82 1.92 0.47
C GLU A 101 -6.57 2.68 -0.85
N ALA A 102 -5.42 3.34 -1.02
CA ALA A 102 -5.09 4.15 -2.20
C ALA A 102 -5.10 3.38 -3.54
N PHE A 103 -5.01 2.05 -3.51
CA PHE A 103 -5.07 1.18 -4.69
C PHE A 103 -6.30 0.24 -4.71
N ILE A 104 -7.24 0.38 -3.76
CA ILE A 104 -8.32 -0.59 -3.58
C ILE A 104 -9.33 -0.60 -4.73
N ASP A 105 -9.41 0.47 -5.52
CA ASP A 105 -10.32 0.58 -6.66
C ASP A 105 -10.05 -0.48 -7.75
N PHE A 106 -8.83 -1.07 -7.76
CA PHE A 106 -8.47 -2.19 -8.62
C PHE A 106 -8.96 -3.56 -8.10
N CYS A 107 -9.40 -3.64 -6.83
CA CYS A 107 -9.89 -4.85 -6.19
C CYS A 107 -10.92 -4.53 -5.08
N PRO A 108 -12.04 -3.86 -5.42
CA PRO A 108 -12.93 -3.23 -4.44
C PRO A 108 -13.59 -4.19 -3.44
N SER A 109 -13.64 -5.49 -3.75
CA SER A 109 -14.14 -6.54 -2.85
C SER A 109 -13.31 -6.73 -1.57
N HIS A 110 -12.09 -6.20 -1.52
CA HIS A 110 -11.19 -6.30 -0.38
C HIS A 110 -11.26 -5.08 0.56
N SER A 111 -12.08 -4.09 0.24
CA SER A 111 -12.20 -2.86 1.02
C SER A 111 -12.96 -3.06 2.34
N LEU A 112 -12.57 -2.32 3.37
CA LEU A 112 -13.30 -2.18 4.63
C LEU A 112 -14.32 -1.03 4.64
N ILE A 113 -14.54 -0.33 3.52
CA ILE A 113 -15.41 0.85 3.48
C ILE A 113 -16.84 0.57 3.97
N LYS A 114 -17.33 -0.67 3.82
CA LYS A 114 -18.66 -1.08 4.29
C LYS A 114 -18.75 -1.25 5.82
N GLU A 115 -17.61 -1.39 6.51
CA GLU A 115 -17.57 -1.55 7.96
C GLU A 115 -17.57 -0.20 8.70
N ILE A 116 -17.33 0.91 7.97
CA ILE A 116 -17.08 2.22 8.57
C ILE A 116 -18.26 2.77 9.38
N SER A 117 -19.49 2.40 9.02
CA SER A 117 -20.70 2.89 9.69
C SER A 117 -20.79 2.44 11.16
N ASN A 118 -20.16 1.31 11.50
CA ASN A 118 -20.18 0.74 12.85
C ASN A 118 -18.82 0.86 13.56
N ALA A 119 -17.83 1.47 12.90
CA ALA A 119 -16.45 1.46 13.35
C ALA A 119 -16.07 2.77 14.05
N ARG A 120 -15.72 2.71 15.34
CA ARG A 120 -15.35 3.91 16.12
C ARG A 120 -13.87 4.26 15.96
N ARG A 121 -13.03 3.25 15.82
CA ARG A 121 -11.56 3.38 15.80
C ARG A 121 -10.93 2.97 14.46
N LEU A 122 -11.69 3.08 13.37
CA LEU A 122 -11.23 2.80 12.00
C LEU A 122 -11.12 4.10 11.20
N LEU A 123 -9.98 4.28 10.55
CA LEU A 123 -9.75 5.31 9.55
C LEU A 123 -9.36 4.65 8.24
N ILE A 124 -10.02 5.02 7.14
CA ILE A 124 -9.71 4.53 5.80
C ILE A 124 -9.21 5.70 4.96
N LEU A 125 -8.03 5.55 4.38
CA LEU A 125 -7.43 6.54 3.47
C LEU A 125 -7.70 6.13 2.02
N ARG A 126 -8.06 7.10 1.18
CA ARG A 126 -8.36 6.89 -0.24
C ARG A 126 -7.68 7.95 -1.09
N SER A 127 -7.38 7.59 -2.34
CA SER A 127 -6.63 8.45 -3.26
C SER A 127 -7.26 8.50 -4.63
N PHE A 128 -7.34 9.70 -5.21
CA PHE A 128 -7.72 9.89 -6.60
C PHE A 128 -6.52 9.83 -7.56
N THR A 129 -5.31 9.83 -7.01
CA THR A 129 -4.09 9.92 -7.81
C THR A 129 -3.88 8.70 -8.72
N LYS A 130 -4.15 7.49 -8.19
CA LYS A 130 -3.68 6.24 -8.79
C LYS A 130 -4.67 5.68 -9.79
N PHE A 131 -5.91 5.42 -9.36
CA PHE A 131 -6.93 4.81 -10.19
C PHE A 131 -7.45 5.75 -11.29
N TYR A 132 -7.66 7.02 -10.96
CA TYR A 132 -8.19 8.02 -11.90
C TYR A 132 -7.11 8.75 -12.71
N GLY A 133 -5.83 8.43 -12.50
CA GLY A 133 -4.73 9.03 -13.27
C GLY A 133 -4.54 10.52 -13.04
N MET A 134 -4.88 11.04 -11.85
CA MET A 134 -4.80 12.47 -11.51
C MET A 134 -3.77 12.79 -10.41
N PRO A 135 -2.47 12.41 -10.54
CA PRO A 135 -1.47 12.73 -9.53
C PRO A 135 -1.29 14.23 -9.29
N GLY A 136 -1.32 15.04 -10.35
CA GLY A 136 -1.08 16.49 -10.28
C GLY A 136 -2.21 17.29 -9.61
N ILE A 137 -3.43 16.73 -9.57
CA ILE A 137 -4.61 17.40 -9.00
C ILE A 137 -4.59 17.41 -7.45
N ARG A 138 -3.79 16.53 -6.83
CA ARG A 138 -3.60 16.45 -5.37
C ARG A 138 -4.90 16.22 -4.58
N LEU A 139 -5.66 15.19 -4.95
CA LEU A 139 -6.89 14.80 -4.24
C LEU A 139 -6.79 13.43 -3.56
N GLY A 140 -7.18 13.39 -2.30
CA GLY A 140 -7.39 12.20 -1.47
C GLY A 140 -8.41 12.51 -0.39
N TYR A 141 -8.88 11.49 0.32
CA TYR A 141 -9.85 11.66 1.41
C TYR A 141 -9.67 10.61 2.49
N LEU A 142 -10.16 10.93 3.67
CA LEU A 142 -10.23 10.03 4.83
C LEU A 142 -11.70 9.75 5.13
N VAL A 143 -12.00 8.51 5.51
CA VAL A 143 -13.33 8.10 6.00
C VAL A 143 -13.17 7.53 7.41
N GLY A 144 -14.05 7.91 8.32
CA GLY A 144 -14.06 7.51 9.72
C GLY A 144 -15.37 7.90 10.40
N ALA A 145 -15.52 7.58 11.68
CA ALA A 145 -16.65 8.02 12.49
C ALA A 145 -16.80 9.56 12.46
N PRO A 146 -18.04 10.11 12.39
CA PRO A 146 -18.27 11.54 12.23
C PRO A 146 -17.52 12.42 13.24
N GLU A 147 -17.51 12.03 14.51
CA GLU A 147 -16.88 12.78 15.61
C GLU A 147 -15.35 12.81 15.45
N THR A 148 -14.78 11.68 15.02
CA THR A 148 -13.36 11.55 14.71
C THR A 148 -12.97 12.40 13.51
N VAL A 149 -13.76 12.34 12.43
CA VAL A 149 -13.52 13.13 11.22
C VAL A 149 -13.65 14.63 11.50
N ALA A 150 -14.63 15.04 12.31
CA ALA A 150 -14.80 16.42 12.74
C ALA A 150 -13.58 16.92 13.54
N THR A 151 -13.02 16.06 14.40
CA THR A 151 -11.80 16.36 15.17
C THR A 151 -10.60 16.53 14.24
N ILE A 152 -10.37 15.59 13.33
CA ILE A 152 -9.28 15.66 12.32
C ILE A 152 -9.43 16.92 11.46
N ARG A 153 -10.66 17.26 11.04
CA ARG A 153 -10.93 18.43 10.20
C ARG A 153 -10.50 19.75 10.86
N ARG A 154 -10.59 19.87 12.19
CA ARG A 154 -10.11 21.06 12.93
C ARG A 154 -8.60 21.21 12.93
N LEU A 155 -7.86 20.12 12.71
CA LEU A 155 -6.40 20.10 12.65
C LEU A 155 -5.86 20.35 11.23
N LEU A 156 -6.72 20.27 10.20
CA LEU A 156 -6.32 20.49 8.81
C LEU A 156 -6.26 21.99 8.49
N PRO A 157 -5.30 22.42 7.63
CA PRO A 157 -5.30 23.77 7.11
C PRO A 157 -6.60 24.09 6.36
N PRO A 158 -7.13 25.32 6.50
CA PRO A 158 -8.28 25.75 5.74
C PRO A 158 -7.94 25.76 4.24
N TRP A 159 -8.94 25.46 3.40
CA TRP A 159 -8.82 25.43 1.93
C TRP A 159 -7.69 24.55 1.38
N SER A 160 -7.35 23.46 2.08
CA SER A 160 -6.32 22.50 1.68
C SER A 160 -6.63 21.71 0.39
N VAL A 161 -7.85 21.83 -0.17
CA VAL A 161 -8.26 21.19 -1.42
C VAL A 161 -8.68 22.25 -2.43
N SER A 162 -7.96 22.34 -3.56
CA SER A 162 -8.21 23.32 -4.61
C SER A 162 -9.57 23.13 -5.29
N HIS A 163 -10.11 24.19 -5.90
CA HIS A 163 -11.36 24.12 -6.66
C HIS A 163 -11.29 23.06 -7.78
N PHE A 164 -10.18 23.03 -8.53
CA PHE A 164 -9.97 22.03 -9.58
C PHE A 164 -10.00 20.60 -9.04
N ALA A 165 -9.43 20.36 -7.85
CA ALA A 165 -9.48 19.06 -7.20
C ALA A 165 -10.91 18.67 -6.84
N GLN A 166 -11.70 19.58 -6.29
CA GLN A 166 -13.10 19.30 -5.95
C GLN A 166 -13.94 18.95 -7.19
N VAL A 167 -13.85 19.77 -8.25
CA VAL A 167 -14.58 19.54 -9.52
C VAL A 167 -14.16 18.23 -10.17
N ALA A 168 -12.85 17.99 -10.28
CA ALA A 168 -12.32 16.75 -10.87
C ALA A 168 -12.72 15.51 -10.05
N GLY A 169 -12.72 15.63 -8.72
CA GLY A 169 -13.15 14.56 -7.82
C GLY A 169 -14.61 14.15 -8.02
N VAL A 170 -15.53 15.12 -8.07
CA VAL A 170 -16.95 14.88 -8.31
C VAL A 170 -17.18 14.22 -9.67
N ALA A 171 -16.55 14.75 -10.73
CA ALA A 171 -16.64 14.18 -12.07
C ALA A 171 -16.09 12.75 -12.13
N ALA A 172 -14.93 12.50 -11.50
CA ALA A 172 -14.27 11.21 -11.51
C ALA A 172 -15.10 10.10 -10.82
N VAL A 173 -15.72 10.40 -9.67
CA VAL A 173 -16.59 9.43 -8.97
C VAL A 173 -17.84 9.09 -9.80
N GLY A 174 -18.36 10.06 -10.56
CA GLY A 174 -19.52 9.86 -11.45
C GLY A 174 -19.22 9.07 -12.73
N ASP A 175 -17.96 8.94 -13.13
CA ASP A 175 -17.58 8.29 -14.39
C ASP A 175 -17.49 6.75 -14.27
N ALA A 176 -18.67 6.11 -14.24
CA ALA A 176 -18.78 4.66 -14.24
C ALA A 176 -18.13 4.01 -15.48
N ARG A 177 -18.12 4.68 -16.63
CA ARG A 177 -17.53 4.18 -17.88
C ARG A 177 -16.02 4.11 -17.79
N TYR A 178 -15.37 5.15 -17.24
CA TYR A 178 -13.94 5.12 -16.95
C TYR A 178 -13.60 3.98 -15.99
N ARG A 179 -14.34 3.84 -14.88
CA ARG A 179 -14.10 2.78 -13.90
C ARG A 179 -14.18 1.39 -14.53
N GLN A 180 -15.22 1.11 -15.30
CA GLN A 180 -15.39 -0.18 -15.98
C GLN A 180 -14.26 -0.46 -16.98
N ARG A 181 -13.87 0.52 -17.79
CA ARG A 181 -12.75 0.37 -18.74
C ARG A 181 -11.43 0.11 -18.03
N SER A 182 -11.12 0.87 -16.97
CA SER A 182 -9.89 0.74 -16.19
C SER A 182 -9.79 -0.63 -15.49
N VAL A 183 -10.88 -1.10 -14.87
CA VAL A 183 -10.93 -2.43 -14.25
C VAL A 183 -10.79 -3.53 -15.31
N LYS A 184 -11.51 -3.45 -16.43
CA LYS A 184 -11.42 -4.42 -17.53
C LYS A 184 -10.01 -4.50 -18.09
N PHE A 185 -9.38 -3.36 -18.35
CA PHE A 185 -7.99 -3.28 -18.79
C PHE A 185 -7.06 -3.97 -17.81
N MET A 186 -7.16 -3.64 -16.51
CA MET A 186 -6.29 -4.23 -15.49
C MET A 186 -6.51 -5.73 -15.32
N HIS A 187 -7.76 -6.21 -15.45
CA HIS A 187 -8.08 -7.64 -15.40
C HIS A 187 -7.41 -8.43 -16.53
N GLN A 188 -7.23 -7.82 -17.71
CA GLN A 188 -6.58 -8.45 -18.86
C GLN A 188 -5.06 -8.30 -18.83
N GLU A 189 -4.57 -7.08 -18.61
CA GLU A 189 -3.14 -6.77 -18.78
C GLU A 189 -2.28 -7.23 -17.61
N ARG A 190 -2.79 -7.19 -16.37
CA ARG A 190 -2.05 -7.65 -15.19
C ARG A 190 -1.59 -9.11 -15.31
N PRO A 191 -2.46 -10.11 -15.56
CA PRO A 191 -2.01 -11.49 -15.70
C PRO A 191 -1.11 -11.71 -16.93
N ARG A 192 -1.33 -10.96 -18.03
CA ARG A 192 -0.46 -11.00 -19.22
C ARG A 192 0.97 -10.58 -18.87
N PHE A 193 1.13 -9.39 -18.29
CA PHE A 193 2.43 -8.83 -17.94
C PHE A 193 3.14 -9.67 -16.87
N MET A 194 2.42 -10.12 -15.83
CA MET A 194 2.98 -11.02 -14.81
C MET A 194 3.49 -12.33 -15.40
N ARG A 195 2.80 -12.92 -16.39
CA ARG A 195 3.27 -14.12 -17.09
C ARG A 195 4.56 -13.85 -17.86
N GLN A 196 4.66 -12.72 -18.54
CA GLN A 196 5.89 -12.34 -19.26
C GLN A 196 7.08 -12.12 -18.32
N LEU A 197 6.85 -11.49 -17.16
CA LEU A 197 7.87 -11.30 -16.13
C LEU A 197 8.33 -12.63 -15.52
N ARG A 198 7.41 -13.58 -15.27
CA ARG A 198 7.76 -14.93 -14.77
C ARG A 198 8.60 -15.73 -15.77
N ALA A 199 8.53 -15.40 -17.05
CA ALA A 199 9.36 -16.01 -18.10
C ALA A 199 10.75 -15.35 -18.23
N VAL A 200 11.09 -14.39 -17.36
CA VAL A 200 12.44 -13.82 -17.25
C VAL A 200 13.22 -14.61 -16.21
N SER A 201 14.33 -15.23 -16.62
CA SER A 201 15.19 -15.99 -15.70
C SER A 201 15.71 -15.10 -14.57
N GLY A 202 15.75 -15.64 -13.35
CA GLY A 202 16.21 -14.93 -12.15
C GLY A 202 15.19 -14.03 -11.47
N LEU A 203 14.02 -13.75 -12.08
CA LEU A 203 12.98 -12.94 -11.43
C LEU A 203 12.01 -13.77 -10.60
N ARG A 204 11.80 -13.36 -9.34
CA ARG A 204 10.67 -13.85 -8.54
C ARG A 204 9.54 -12.82 -8.52
N VAL A 205 8.46 -13.13 -9.23
CA VAL A 205 7.30 -12.22 -9.39
C VAL A 205 6.35 -12.35 -8.20
N ILE A 206 6.13 -11.25 -7.50
CA ILE A 206 5.23 -11.17 -6.34
C ILE A 206 3.78 -10.99 -6.79
N PRO A 207 2.81 -11.74 -6.24
CA PRO A 207 1.39 -11.57 -6.58
C PRO A 207 0.87 -10.17 -6.23
N THR A 208 0.09 -9.58 -7.13
CA THR A 208 -0.42 -8.21 -6.97
C THR A 208 -1.91 -8.10 -7.35
N SER A 209 -2.64 -7.26 -6.65
CA SER A 209 -4.01 -6.83 -6.99
C SER A 209 -4.09 -5.37 -7.43
N ALA A 210 -2.95 -4.67 -7.50
CA ALA A 210 -2.84 -3.26 -7.87
C ALA A 210 -2.47 -3.07 -9.36
N ASN A 211 -2.11 -1.85 -9.76
CA ASN A 211 -1.59 -1.50 -11.09
C ASN A 211 -0.06 -1.43 -11.14
N PHE A 212 0.61 -2.17 -10.27
CA PHE A 212 2.06 -2.37 -10.26
C PHE A 212 2.35 -3.79 -9.80
N VAL A 213 3.56 -4.27 -10.10
CA VAL A 213 4.06 -5.58 -9.70
C VAL A 213 5.45 -5.42 -9.11
N MET A 214 5.70 -6.08 -7.98
CA MET A 214 7.03 -6.20 -7.42
C MET A 214 7.70 -7.46 -7.97
N VAL A 215 8.96 -7.32 -8.36
CA VAL A 215 9.82 -8.44 -8.74
C VAL A 215 11.07 -8.39 -7.88
N GLU A 216 11.41 -9.52 -7.27
CA GLU A 216 12.74 -9.68 -6.69
C GLU A 216 13.71 -10.09 -7.79
N LEU A 217 14.94 -9.60 -7.63
CA LEU A 217 16.08 -9.91 -8.47
C LEU A 217 16.94 -10.99 -7.79
N PRO A 218 17.87 -11.61 -8.52
CA PRO A 218 18.93 -12.42 -7.91
C PRO A 218 19.65 -11.65 -6.78
N SER A 219 20.06 -12.36 -5.73
CA SER A 219 20.74 -11.76 -4.56
C SER A 219 22.06 -11.08 -4.92
N THR A 220 22.69 -11.48 -6.02
CA THR A 220 23.91 -10.88 -6.56
C THR A 220 23.66 -9.55 -7.27
N CYS A 221 22.41 -9.16 -7.51
CA CYS A 221 22.10 -7.95 -8.26
C CYS A 221 22.19 -6.68 -7.41
N VAL A 222 22.95 -5.69 -7.89
CA VAL A 222 22.91 -4.33 -7.36
C VAL A 222 21.75 -3.58 -8.00
N THR A 223 20.66 -3.39 -7.24
CA THR A 223 19.44 -2.72 -7.75
C THR A 223 19.73 -1.36 -8.37
N ALA A 224 20.55 -0.53 -7.71
CA ALA A 224 20.89 0.82 -8.17
C ALA A 224 21.55 0.81 -9.57
N GLY A 225 22.45 -0.13 -9.83
CA GLY A 225 23.10 -0.32 -11.13
C GLY A 225 22.09 -0.69 -12.22
N LEU A 226 21.20 -1.64 -11.92
CA LEU A 226 20.11 -2.02 -12.82
C LEU A 226 19.14 -0.87 -13.10
N VAL A 227 18.74 -0.11 -12.07
CA VAL A 227 17.87 1.07 -12.21
C VAL A 227 18.52 2.11 -13.13
N SER A 228 19.79 2.43 -12.91
CA SER A 228 20.55 3.37 -13.76
C SER A 228 20.64 2.89 -15.22
N ARG A 229 20.88 1.59 -15.42
CA ARG A 229 20.95 0.98 -16.77
C ARG A 229 19.61 1.05 -17.50
N LEU A 230 18.50 0.77 -16.83
CA LEU A 230 17.16 0.91 -17.39
C LEU A 230 16.83 2.38 -17.68
N ALA A 231 17.23 3.30 -16.80
CA ALA A 231 17.01 4.74 -16.97
C ALA A 231 17.70 5.28 -18.23
N ARG A 232 18.92 4.83 -18.54
CA ARG A 232 19.63 5.17 -19.79
C ARG A 232 18.91 4.69 -21.06
N GLN A 233 18.00 3.73 -20.94
CA GLN A 233 17.13 3.25 -22.03
C GLN A 233 15.76 3.94 -22.03
N GLY A 234 15.58 4.99 -21.23
CA GLY A 234 14.30 5.70 -21.08
C GLY A 234 13.28 4.95 -20.20
N ILE A 235 13.70 3.96 -19.42
CA ILE A 235 12.83 3.15 -18.57
C ILE A 235 13.12 3.45 -17.10
N LEU A 236 12.24 4.24 -16.47
CA LEU A 236 12.31 4.51 -15.03
C LEU A 236 11.50 3.47 -14.25
N VAL A 237 12.14 2.88 -13.24
CA VAL A 237 11.54 1.89 -12.34
C VAL A 237 11.75 2.30 -10.89
N ARG A 238 10.96 1.74 -9.97
CA ARG A 238 11.11 2.04 -8.54
C ARG A 238 12.02 1.00 -7.88
N ASP A 239 13.14 1.45 -7.32
CA ASP A 239 13.97 0.66 -6.42
C ASP A 239 13.22 0.40 -5.10
N CYS A 240 12.99 -0.87 -4.79
CA CYS A 240 12.33 -1.26 -3.56
C CYS A 240 13.29 -1.37 -2.36
N GLN A 241 14.61 -1.45 -2.54
CA GLN A 241 15.53 -1.53 -1.39
C GLN A 241 15.50 -0.29 -0.50
N THR A 242 14.97 0.82 -1.02
CA THR A 242 14.71 2.04 -0.26
C THR A 242 13.52 1.93 0.72
N PHE A 243 12.72 0.85 0.68
CA PHE A 243 11.63 0.65 1.64
C PHE A 243 12.13 -0.08 2.89
N SER A 244 11.82 0.44 4.08
CA SER A 244 12.13 -0.20 5.36
C SER A 244 11.58 -1.63 5.42
N GLY A 245 12.44 -2.59 5.77
CA GLY A 245 12.08 -4.01 5.91
C GLY A 245 12.18 -4.84 4.63
N MET A 246 12.67 -4.28 3.53
CA MET A 246 13.00 -5.07 2.34
C MET A 246 14.29 -5.85 2.53
N THR A 247 14.22 -7.17 2.37
CA THR A 247 15.34 -8.10 2.59
C THR A 247 15.98 -8.63 1.31
N GLN A 248 15.36 -8.41 0.16
CA GLN A 248 15.84 -8.86 -1.14
C GLN A 248 16.00 -7.68 -2.11
N PRO A 249 16.99 -7.71 -3.02
CA PRO A 249 17.05 -6.84 -4.18
C PRO A 249 15.73 -6.91 -4.94
N ALA A 250 15.04 -5.78 -5.13
CA ALA A 250 13.72 -5.78 -5.75
C ALA A 250 13.39 -4.48 -6.48
N LEU A 251 12.57 -4.62 -7.52
CA LEU A 251 12.02 -3.51 -8.27
C LEU A 251 10.50 -3.54 -8.21
N ARG A 252 9.88 -2.36 -8.24
CA ARG A 252 8.44 -2.21 -8.49
C ARG A 252 8.23 -1.60 -9.87
N LEU A 253 7.49 -2.33 -10.70
CA LEU A 253 7.18 -1.99 -12.08
C LEU A 253 5.70 -1.61 -12.18
N ALA A 254 5.39 -0.46 -12.78
CA ALA A 254 4.01 -0.12 -13.10
C ALA A 254 3.47 -1.04 -14.21
N ILE A 255 2.19 -1.38 -14.15
CA ILE A 255 1.48 -2.10 -15.21
C ILE A 255 0.86 -1.04 -16.12
N ARG A 256 1.47 -0.83 -17.29
CA ARG A 256 1.08 0.18 -18.28
C ARG A 256 0.47 -0.47 -19.52
N HIS A 257 0.46 0.24 -20.65
CA HIS A 257 0.00 -0.32 -21.91
C HIS A 257 0.90 -1.48 -22.39
N PRO A 258 0.37 -2.40 -23.21
CA PRO A 258 1.11 -3.59 -23.64
C PRO A 258 2.47 -3.30 -24.27
N ARG A 259 2.58 -2.22 -25.05
CA ARG A 259 3.83 -1.77 -25.67
C ARG A 259 4.91 -1.47 -24.63
N ASP A 260 4.58 -0.65 -23.63
CA ASP A 260 5.50 -0.25 -22.56
C ASP A 260 5.91 -1.46 -21.73
N ASN A 261 4.94 -2.30 -21.36
CA ASN A 261 5.16 -3.53 -20.60
C ASN A 261 6.11 -4.49 -21.33
N ASN A 262 5.91 -4.69 -22.64
CA ASN A 262 6.79 -5.52 -23.45
C ASN A 262 8.21 -4.95 -23.50
N GLY A 263 8.35 -3.61 -23.61
CA GLY A 263 9.64 -2.92 -23.56
C GLY A 263 10.38 -3.15 -22.25
N VAL A 264 9.69 -3.04 -21.11
CA VAL A 264 10.25 -3.33 -19.78
C VAL A 264 10.71 -4.79 -19.67
N VAL A 265 9.90 -5.77 -20.13
CA VAL A 265 10.30 -7.18 -20.11
C VAL A 265 11.54 -7.42 -20.96
N HIS A 266 11.61 -6.82 -22.16
CA HIS A 266 12.77 -6.97 -23.04
C HIS A 266 14.04 -6.39 -22.39
N ALA A 267 13.95 -5.17 -21.85
CA ALA A 267 15.07 -4.51 -21.19
C ALA A 267 15.58 -5.29 -19.97
N LEU A 268 14.66 -5.81 -19.13
CA LEU A 268 15.02 -6.66 -17.99
C LEU A 268 15.70 -7.96 -18.42
N LYS A 269 15.17 -8.65 -19.44
CA LYS A 269 15.80 -9.87 -19.99
C LYS A 269 17.22 -9.61 -20.48
N LYS A 270 17.45 -8.47 -21.14
CA LYS A 270 18.77 -8.09 -21.62
C LYS A 270 19.71 -7.79 -20.44
N ALA A 271 19.29 -6.90 -19.54
CA ALA A 271 20.12 -6.46 -18.42
C ALA A 271 20.52 -7.61 -17.48
N LEU A 272 19.61 -8.56 -17.19
CA LEU A 272 19.91 -9.70 -16.33
C LEU A 272 20.87 -10.72 -16.96
N ARG A 273 20.95 -10.79 -18.30
CA ARG A 273 21.94 -11.65 -18.99
C ARG A 273 23.33 -11.03 -19.03
N GLU A 274 23.41 -9.70 -19.06
CA GLU A 274 24.65 -8.94 -19.10
C GLU A 274 25.29 -8.74 -17.71
N GLY A 275 24.65 -9.27 -16.65
CA GLY A 275 25.08 -9.06 -15.26
C GLY A 275 24.49 -7.78 -14.64
N CYS A 276 24.27 -7.82 -13.34
CA CYS A 276 23.63 -6.75 -12.56
C CYS A 276 24.60 -5.78 -11.87
N ASP A 277 25.87 -5.81 -12.26
CA ASP A 277 26.92 -4.94 -11.70
C ASP A 277 26.79 -3.48 -12.18
#